data_AF-A0A2V8NMA4-F1
#
_entry.id   AF-A0A2V8NMA4-F1
#
_cell.length_a   1.000
_cell.length_b   1.000
_cell.length_c   1.000
_cell.angle_alpha   90.00
_cell.angle_beta   90.00
_cell.angle_gamma   90.00
#
_symmetry.space_group_name_H-M   'P 1'
#
loop_
_entity.id
_entity.type
_entity.pdbx_description
1 polymer ?
#
loop_
_entity_poly.entity_id
_entity_poly.type
_entity_poly.pdbx_seq_one_letter_code
_entity_poly.pdbx_strand_id
1 'polypeptide(L)' 'MLTQRETRRRVQAFNQKIEAIARQYQLLVVDAYSETQSIIPNRPEFFSEDGFHPSDAGYEYWAKTMWPVVKTAIGE' A
#
# COMPACT_ATOMS: atom_id res chain seq x y z
N MET A 1 -14.17 17.31 -7.76
CA MET A 1 -13.18 16.51 -7.00
C MET A 1 -13.92 15.37 -6.31
N LEU A 2 -13.31 14.19 -6.19
CA LEU A 2 -13.90 13.09 -5.42
C LEU A 2 -13.79 13.39 -3.93
N THR A 3 -14.78 12.95 -3.16
CA THR A 3 -14.66 12.97 -1.69
C THR A 3 -13.60 11.96 -1.22
N GLN A 4 -13.08 12.11 -0.01
CA GLN A 4 -12.18 11.10 0.59
C GLN A 4 -12.84 9.72 0.66
N ARG A 5 -14.16 9.68 0.96
CA ARG A 5 -14.93 8.44 1.02
C ARG A 5 -15.02 7.75 -0.35
N GLU A 6 -15.30 8.51 -1.40
CA GLU A 6 -15.34 7.97 -2.77
C GLU A 6 -13.97 7.51 -3.25
N THR A 7 -12.93 8.28 -2.94
CA THR A 7 -11.54 7.91 -3.23
C THR A 7 -11.19 6.58 -2.56
N ARG A 8 -11.48 6.44 -1.26
CA ARG A 8 -11.27 5.19 -0.51
C ARG A 8 -12.03 4.03 -1.14
N ARG A 9 -13.32 4.21 -1.47
CA ARG A 9 -14.14 3.16 -2.10
C ARG A 9 -13.55 2.71 -3.45
N ARG A 10 -13.06 3.65 -4.26
CA ARG A 10 -12.43 3.35 -5.55
C ARG A 10 -11.12 2.60 -5.36
N VAL A 11 -10.25 3.05 -4.45
CA VAL A 11 -8.99 2.37 -4.12
C VAL A 11 -9.25 0.93 -3.69
N GLN A 12 -10.22 0.70 -2.79
CA GLN A 12 -10.61 -0.65 -2.38
C GLN A 12 -11.08 -1.52 -3.55
N ALA A 13 -11.88 -0.96 -4.46
CA ALA A 13 -12.33 -1.68 -5.66
C ALA A 13 -11.17 -2.01 -6.61
N PHE A 14 -10.19 -1.11 -6.76
CA PHE A 14 -8.97 -1.39 -7.52
C PHE A 14 -8.12 -2.48 -6.87
N ASN A 15 -7.90 -2.41 -5.55
CA ASN A 15 -7.14 -3.44 -4.82
C ASN A 15 -7.77 -4.82 -4.95
N GLN A 16 -9.10 -4.93 -4.84
CA GLN A 16 -9.82 -6.19 -5.07
C GLN A 16 -9.57 -6.77 -6.47
N LYS A 17 -9.49 -5.91 -7.50
CA LYS A 17 -9.19 -6.36 -8.87
C LYS A 17 -7.72 -6.76 -9.04
N ILE A 18 -6.80 -6.01 -8.45
CA ILE A 18 -5.37 -6.36 -8.43
C ILE A 18 -5.17 -7.72 -7.77
N GLU A 19 -5.77 -7.95 -6.60
CA GLU A 19 -5.71 -9.24 -5.91
C GLU A 19 -6.28 -10.38 -6.75
N ALA A 20 -7.42 -10.18 -7.41
CA ALA A 20 -8.03 -11.22 -8.24
C ALA A 20 -7.11 -11.61 -9.41
N ILE A 21 -6.51 -10.61 -10.09
CA ILE A 21 -5.57 -10.84 -11.19
C ILE A 21 -4.30 -11.52 -10.66
N ALA A 22 -3.75 -11.05 -9.54
CA ALA A 22 -2.55 -11.64 -8.96
C ALA A 22 -2.75 -13.11 -8.59
N ARG A 23 -3.90 -13.46 -7.99
CA ARG A 23 -4.25 -14.87 -7.70
C ARG A 23 -4.34 -15.70 -8.98
N GLN A 24 -4.97 -15.17 -10.03
CA GLN A 24 -5.11 -15.87 -11.32
C GLN A 24 -3.75 -16.20 -11.95
N TYR A 25 -2.78 -15.29 -11.83
CA TYR A 25 -1.44 -15.43 -12.42
C TYR A 25 -0.37 -15.85 -11.42
N GLN A 26 -0.75 -16.25 -10.20
CA GLN A 26 0.16 -16.68 -9.14
C GLN A 26 1.26 -15.64 -8.83
N LEU A 27 0.90 -14.35 -8.91
CA LEU A 27 1.79 -13.24 -8.59
C LEU A 27 1.77 -12.94 -7.09
N LEU A 28 2.91 -12.51 -6.56
CA LEU A 28 3.02 -12.00 -5.20
C LEU A 28 2.45 -10.57 -5.13
N VAL A 29 1.76 -10.25 -4.04
CA VAL A 29 1.17 -8.93 -3.78
C VAL A 29 1.59 -8.47 -2.39
N VAL A 30 1.97 -7.19 -2.27
CA VAL A 30 2.11 -6.53 -0.98
C VAL A 30 0.83 -5.75 -0.69
N ASP A 31 0.17 -6.03 0.43
CA ASP A 31 -0.99 -5.24 0.90
C ASP A 31 -0.52 -3.93 1.55
N ALA A 32 -0.05 -3.00 0.72
CA ALA A 32 0.35 -1.68 1.20
C ALA A 32 -0.84 -0.86 1.75
N TYR A 33 -2.08 -1.18 1.35
CA TYR A 33 -3.26 -0.42 1.76
C TYR A 33 -3.60 -0.65 3.23
N SER A 34 -3.77 -1.91 3.65
CA SER A 34 -4.13 -2.23 5.03
C SER A 34 -3.01 -1.84 6.00
N GLU A 35 -1.75 -2.10 5.61
CA GLU A 35 -0.57 -1.72 6.40
C GLU A 35 -0.50 -0.21 6.61
N THR A 36 -0.67 0.58 5.55
CA THR A 36 -0.65 2.05 5.64
C THR A 36 -1.84 2.57 6.43
N GLN A 37 -3.05 2.04 6.21
CA GLN A 37 -4.24 2.44 6.94
C GLN A 37 -4.08 2.25 8.46
N SER A 38 -3.44 1.15 8.86
CA SER A 38 -3.22 0.81 10.27
C SER A 38 -2.20 1.73 10.95
N ILE A 39 -1.10 2.06 10.26
CA ILE A 39 0.02 2.78 10.88
C ILE A 39 -0.16 4.30 10.92
N ILE A 40 -0.80 4.89 9.90
CA ILE A 40 -0.89 6.35 9.73
C ILE A 40 -1.49 7.09 10.94
N PRO A 41 -2.54 6.60 11.64
CA PRO A 41 -3.06 7.27 12.83
C PRO A 41 -2.01 7.49 13.93
N ASN A 42 -1.00 6.61 14.02
CA ASN A 42 0.09 6.69 14.99
C ASN A 42 1.37 7.30 14.40
N ARG A 43 1.44 7.41 13.06
CA ARG A 43 2.59 7.88 12.30
C ARG A 43 2.16 8.85 11.19
N PRO A 44 1.50 9.98 11.53
CA PRO A 44 1.04 10.93 10.52
C PRO A 44 2.20 11.50 9.69
N GLU A 45 3.42 11.53 10.24
CA GLU A 45 4.64 11.97 9.57
C GLU A 45 5.06 11.10 8.38
N PHE A 46 4.45 9.92 8.21
CA PHE A 46 4.71 9.07 7.04
C PHE A 46 4.02 9.57 5.77
N PHE A 47 3.05 10.48 5.87
CA PHE A 47 2.61 11.27 4.71
C PHE A 47 3.40 12.57 4.59
N SER A 48 3.59 12.99 3.35
CA SER A 48 4.09 14.32 3.03
C SER A 48 3.03 15.39 3.33
N GLU A 49 3.38 16.66 3.14
CA GLU A 49 2.49 17.80 3.44
C GLU A 49 1.17 17.78 2.66
N ASP A 50 1.12 17.10 1.51
CA ASP A 50 -0.11 16.97 0.72
C ASP A 50 -1.12 15.94 1.27
N GLY A 51 -0.73 15.19 2.31
CA GLY A 51 -1.58 14.18 2.95
C GLY A 51 -1.91 12.98 2.05
N PHE A 52 -1.15 12.78 0.97
CA PHE A 52 -1.37 11.71 -0.01
C PHE A 52 -0.10 10.96 -0.36
N HIS A 53 0.97 11.65 -0.75
CA HIS A 53 2.24 11.01 -1.07
C HIS A 53 2.97 10.62 0.22
N PRO A 54 3.70 9.49 0.25
CA PRO A 54 4.60 9.19 1.36
C PRO A 54 5.68 10.26 1.51
N SER A 55 6.06 10.56 2.75
CA SER A 55 7.31 11.29 3.04
C SER A 55 8.52 10.36 2.87
N ASP A 56 9.74 10.88 3.04
CA ASP A 56 10.96 10.06 3.06
C ASP A 56 10.86 8.92 4.08
N ALA A 57 10.37 9.22 5.29
CA ALA A 57 10.15 8.22 6.33
C ALA A 57 9.05 7.21 5.94
N GLY A 58 8.00 7.67 5.24
CA GLY A 58 6.95 6.81 4.71
C GLY A 58 7.46 5.83 3.64
N TYR A 59 8.30 6.30 2.71
CA TYR A 59 8.93 5.45 1.70
C TYR A 59 9.87 4.42 2.32
N GLU A 60 10.69 4.82 3.29
CA GLU A 60 11.55 3.89 4.04
C GLU A 60 10.74 2.82 4.78
N TYR A 61 9.61 3.19 5.38
CA TYR A 61 8.69 2.24 6.00
C TYR A 61 8.12 1.25 4.99
N TRP A 62 7.61 1.74 3.85
CA TRP A 62 7.12 0.88 2.77
C TRP A 62 8.19 -0.08 2.26
N ALA A 63 9.41 0.40 2.03
CA ALA A 63 10.51 -0.44 1.55
C ALA A 63 10.77 -1.61 2.51
N LYS A 64 10.82 -1.35 3.83
CA LYS A 64 10.96 -2.39 4.86
C LYS A 64 9.79 -3.37 4.86
N THR A 65 8.57 -2.88 4.77
CA THR A 65 7.34 -3.71 4.77
C THR A 65 7.24 -4.59 3.52
N MET A 66 7.66 -4.09 2.36
CA MET A 66 7.65 -4.83 1.10
C MET A 66 8.77 -5.88 1.01
N TRP A 67 9.88 -5.66 1.70
CA TRP A 67 11.10 -6.46 1.54
C TRP A 67 10.93 -7.98 1.70
N PRO A 68 10.18 -8.50 2.67
CA PRO A 68 9.97 -9.95 2.79
C PRO A 68 9.32 -10.58 1.54
N VAL A 69 8.40 -9.87 0.91
CA VAL A 69 7.73 -10.32 -0.32
C VAL A 69 8.69 -10.25 -1.51
N VAL A 70 9.51 -9.20 -1.58
CA VAL A 70 10.56 -9.07 -2.60
C VAL A 70 11.55 -10.23 -2.51
N LYS A 71 12.06 -10.55 -1.32
CA LYS A 71 12.95 -11.70 -1.11
C LYS A 71 12.34 -13.01 -1.61
N THR A 72 11.07 -13.24 -1.28
CA THR A 72 10.32 -14.39 -1.80
C THR A 72 10.28 -14.40 -3.33
N ALA A 73 10.10 -13.24 -3.97
CA ALA A 73 10.05 -13.10 -5.42
C ALA A 73 11.38 -13.41 -6.12
N ILE A 74 12.51 -13.11 -5.47
CA ILE A 74 13.86 -13.31 -6.00
C ILE A 74 14.53 -14.61 -5.54
N GLY A 75 13.86 -15.39 -4.68
CA GLY A 75 14.34 -16.69 -4.21
C GLY A 75 15.31 -16.62 -3.02
N GLU A 76 15.21 -15.59 -2.18
CA GLU A 76 16.01 -15.38 -0.95
C GLU A 76 15.25 -15.66 0.35
#